data_AF-A0AAN6S340-F1
#
_entry.id   AF-A0AAN6S340-F1
#
_cell.length_a   1.000
_cell.length_b   1.000
_cell.length_c   1.000
_cell.angle_alpha   90.00
_cell.angle_beta   90.00
_cell.angle_gamma   90.00
#
_symmetry.space_group_name_H-M   'P 1'
#
loop_
_entity.id
_entity.type
_entity.pdbx_description
1 polymer ?
#
loop_
_entity_poly.entity_id
_entity_poly.type
_entity_poly.pdbx_seq_one_letter_code
_entity_poly.pdbx_strand_id
1 'polypeptide(L)'
;MSTGTTKSTTKDALSTASQPAQQPSSSSRKVSLSPLPYPPTFRFDNIARWEEWLSTHHDDPKLRLFGLWLKIDKSGTPKKQVTYVEALDIAHCHGWVGREIRPYWDGDTSCFWQKMTPRRKRGPWSKHSIKRAELLVERGLMTPAGQAEIDAAKAGGRWALPHASRATREHRDDAAGLSARTGRE
;
A
#
# COMPACT_ATOMS: atom_id res chain seq x y z
N MET A 1 63.81 57.47 23.69
CA MET A 1 63.31 56.15 23.26
C MET A 1 61.93 56.40 22.66
N SER A 2 61.84 56.87 21.42
CA SER A 2 61.99 56.07 20.17
C SER A 2 60.77 55.16 19.98
N THR A 3 59.69 55.64 19.32
CA THR A 3 59.44 55.62 17.86
C THR A 3 59.23 54.20 17.29
N GLY A 4 58.07 53.93 16.68
CA GLY A 4 57.81 52.62 16.05
C GLY A 4 56.41 52.38 15.46
N THR A 5 55.87 53.31 14.67
CA THR A 5 54.57 53.16 13.99
C THR A 5 54.72 52.69 12.54
N THR A 6 54.05 51.59 12.15
CA THR A 6 53.60 51.27 10.77
C THR A 6 52.38 50.35 10.85
N LYS A 7 51.18 50.69 10.32
CA LYS A 7 50.75 50.63 8.89
C LYS A 7 50.80 49.20 8.33
N SER A 8 49.76 48.67 7.67
CA SER A 8 49.02 49.25 6.53
C SER A 8 47.58 48.66 6.40
N THR A 9 46.53 49.41 6.00
CA THR A 9 46.11 49.73 4.61
C THR A 9 45.52 48.47 3.92
N THR A 10 44.29 48.35 3.39
CA THR A 10 43.28 49.26 2.77
C THR A 10 41.87 48.57 2.88
N LYS A 11 40.68 49.04 2.42
CA LYS A 11 40.21 50.20 1.62
C LYS A 11 38.72 50.54 1.92
N ASP A 12 38.29 51.70 1.43
CA ASP A 12 36.93 52.19 1.14
C ASP A 12 35.87 51.13 0.74
N ALA A 13 34.61 51.30 1.18
CA ALA A 13 33.49 51.66 0.29
C ALA A 13 32.11 51.78 1.01
N LEU A 14 31.52 52.99 0.93
CA LEU A 14 30.15 53.31 0.49
C LEU A 14 28.87 52.76 1.20
N SER A 15 27.93 53.69 1.40
CA SER A 15 26.46 53.51 1.45
C SER A 15 25.82 52.63 2.54
N THR A 16 25.47 53.25 3.66
CA THR A 16 24.28 52.85 4.44
C THR A 16 23.06 53.60 3.90
N ALA A 17 22.25 52.93 3.07
CA ALA A 17 20.93 53.40 2.67
C ALA A 17 19.85 52.52 3.30
N SER A 18 19.01 53.09 4.15
CA SER A 18 17.82 52.41 4.65
C SER A 18 16.77 52.29 3.55
N GLN A 19 16.28 51.08 3.28
CA GLN A 19 14.92 50.88 2.77
C GLN A 19 14.25 49.67 3.46
N PRO A 20 12.91 49.67 3.59
CA PRO A 20 12.19 48.79 4.48
C PRO A 20 11.85 47.43 3.87
N ALA A 21 11.29 46.55 4.71
CA ALA A 21 10.88 45.20 4.37
C ALA A 21 10.00 45.11 3.11
N GLN A 22 10.43 44.31 2.14
CA GLN A 22 9.56 43.76 1.10
C GLN A 22 9.29 42.28 1.40
N GLN A 23 8.02 41.91 1.49
CA GLN A 23 7.61 40.51 1.58
C GLN A 23 7.75 39.82 0.21
N PRO A 24 8.35 38.61 0.12
CA PRO A 24 8.20 37.77 -1.06
C PRO A 24 6.84 37.08 -1.04
N SER A 25 5.88 37.75 -1.69
CA SER A 25 4.70 37.23 -2.40
C SER A 25 4.44 35.71 -2.34
N SER A 26 3.22 35.35 -1.94
CA SER A 26 2.66 34.00 -2.09
C SER A 26 2.55 33.58 -3.57
N SER A 27 3.48 32.74 -4.04
CA SER A 27 3.37 32.09 -5.35
C SER A 27 2.98 30.62 -5.18
N SER A 28 1.68 30.36 -5.03
CA SER A 28 1.12 29.00 -5.07
C SER A 28 1.24 28.42 -6.48
N ARG A 29 2.43 27.90 -6.80
CA ARG A 29 2.65 27.08 -7.99
C ARG A 29 1.89 25.77 -7.79
N LYS A 30 0.66 25.69 -8.33
CA LYS A 30 -0.12 24.44 -8.39
C LYS A 30 0.75 23.38 -9.06
N VAL A 31 1.22 22.40 -8.29
CA VAL A 31 1.97 21.26 -8.83
C VAL A 31 1.00 20.46 -9.67
N SER A 32 1.21 20.48 -10.99
CA SER A 32 0.51 19.61 -11.92
C SER A 32 0.91 18.17 -11.62
N LEU A 33 0.07 17.46 -10.88
CA LEU A 33 0.26 16.04 -10.60
C LEU A 33 -0.08 15.24 -11.86
N SER A 34 0.92 15.05 -12.72
CA SER A 34 0.90 13.95 -13.69
C SER A 34 0.58 12.66 -12.92
N PRO A 35 -0.47 11.90 -13.28
CA PRO A 35 -0.82 10.70 -12.53
C PRO A 35 0.32 9.69 -12.65
N LEU A 36 0.89 9.31 -11.50
CA LEU A 36 1.74 8.14 -11.41
C LEU A 36 1.00 6.96 -12.04
N PRO A 37 1.66 6.11 -12.85
CA PRO A 37 1.00 4.96 -13.47
C PRO A 37 0.56 3.99 -12.37
N TYR A 38 -0.71 4.06 -11.98
CA TYR A 38 -1.29 3.14 -11.01
C TYR A 38 -1.53 1.76 -11.66
N PRO A 39 -1.21 0.65 -10.97
CA PRO A 39 -0.63 0.60 -9.62
C PRO A 39 0.89 0.81 -9.59
N PRO A 40 1.44 1.48 -8.56
CA PRO A 40 2.87 1.77 -8.43
C PRO A 40 3.73 0.51 -8.30
N THR A 41 4.99 0.61 -8.71
CA THR A 41 6.01 -0.45 -8.61
C THR A 41 6.94 -0.21 -7.41
N PHE A 42 7.26 -1.28 -6.67
CA PHE A 42 8.19 -1.25 -5.55
C PHE A 42 9.20 -2.41 -5.61
N ARG A 43 10.37 -2.18 -5.02
CA ARG A 43 11.41 -3.17 -4.74
C ARG A 43 11.90 -2.90 -3.32
N PHE A 44 12.17 -3.96 -2.56
CA PHE A 44 12.78 -3.86 -1.23
C PHE A 44 14.04 -4.72 -1.18
N ASP A 45 15.00 -4.32 -0.34
CA ASP A 45 16.32 -4.97 -0.22
C ASP A 45 16.33 -6.14 0.78
N ASN A 46 15.30 -6.27 1.62
CA ASN A 46 15.08 -7.44 2.45
C ASN A 46 13.59 -7.55 2.86
N ILE A 47 13.24 -8.71 3.43
CA ILE A 47 11.88 -8.99 3.92
C ILE A 47 11.41 -8.00 5.01
N ALA A 48 12.30 -7.60 5.93
CA ALA A 48 11.95 -6.67 7.00
C ALA A 48 11.56 -5.28 6.47
N ARG A 49 12.21 -4.81 5.39
CA ARG A 49 11.82 -3.56 4.70
C ARG A 49 10.47 -3.66 3.99
N TRP A 50 10.10 -4.83 3.46
CA TRP A 50 8.76 -5.06 2.92
C TRP A 50 7.70 -5.05 4.02
N GLU A 51 7.97 -5.71 5.15
CA GLU A 51 7.09 -5.74 6.32
C GLU A 51 6.90 -4.37 6.97
N GLU A 52 8.00 -3.67 7.28
CA GLU A 52 7.99 -2.30 7.82
C GLU A 52 7.15 -1.37 6.92
N TRP A 53 7.42 -1.39 5.61
CA TRP A 53 6.69 -0.56 4.66
C TRP A 53 5.20 -0.94 4.60
N LEU A 54 4.86 -2.22 4.50
CA LEU A 54 3.46 -2.64 4.40
C LEU A 54 2.70 -2.37 5.71
N SER A 55 3.33 -2.56 6.87
CA SER A 55 2.73 -2.21 8.17
C SER A 55 2.26 -0.76 8.24
N THR A 56 3.00 0.16 7.60
CA THR A 56 2.67 1.59 7.55
C THR A 56 1.66 1.93 6.44
N HIS A 57 1.68 1.22 5.30
CA HIS A 57 0.95 1.60 4.09
C HIS A 57 -0.25 0.70 3.71
N HIS A 58 -0.50 -0.39 4.44
CA HIS A 58 -1.53 -1.40 4.10
C HIS A 58 -2.96 -0.86 4.00
N ASP A 59 -3.25 0.29 4.64
CA ASP A 59 -4.58 0.93 4.64
C ASP A 59 -4.66 2.22 3.79
N ASP A 60 -3.59 2.63 3.08
CA ASP A 60 -3.63 3.82 2.23
C ASP A 60 -4.77 3.73 1.18
N PRO A 61 -5.66 4.73 1.06
CA PRO A 61 -6.82 4.65 0.18
C PRO A 61 -6.51 4.36 -1.30
N LYS A 62 -5.39 4.84 -1.84
CA LYS A 62 -5.04 4.64 -3.25
C LYS A 62 -4.47 3.24 -3.47
N LEU A 63 -3.56 2.81 -2.58
CA LEU A 63 -3.05 1.45 -2.55
C LEU A 63 -4.16 0.43 -2.32
N ARG A 64 -5.20 0.76 -1.54
CA ARG A 64 -6.39 -0.08 -1.36
C ARG A 64 -7.23 -0.25 -2.63
N LEU A 65 -7.28 0.78 -3.48
CA LEU A 65 -8.03 0.75 -4.75
C LEU A 65 -7.26 0.05 -5.87
N PHE A 66 -5.99 0.38 -6.06
CA PHE A 66 -5.19 -0.06 -7.21
C PHE A 66 -4.29 -1.27 -6.92
N GLY A 67 -3.89 -1.47 -5.67
CA GLY A 67 -2.79 -2.35 -5.28
C GLY A 67 -1.42 -1.76 -5.64
N LEU A 68 -0.40 -2.62 -5.68
CA LEU A 68 0.97 -2.33 -6.10
C LEU A 68 1.56 -3.51 -6.87
N TRP A 69 2.66 -3.27 -7.61
CA TRP A 69 3.52 -4.30 -8.16
C TRP A 69 4.80 -4.41 -7.32
N LEU A 70 5.07 -5.58 -6.76
CA LEU A 70 6.31 -5.87 -6.03
C LEU A 70 7.28 -6.61 -6.97
N LYS A 71 8.53 -6.14 -7.08
CA LYS A 71 9.61 -6.89 -7.73
C LYS A 71 10.06 -8.01 -6.80
N ILE A 72 10.03 -9.25 -7.28
CA ILE A 72 10.43 -10.44 -6.53
C ILE A 72 11.54 -11.16 -7.30
N ASP A 73 12.58 -11.55 -6.59
CA ASP A 73 13.69 -12.33 -7.15
C ASP A 73 13.30 -13.82 -7.20
N LYS A 74 13.65 -14.51 -8.29
CA LYS A 74 13.39 -15.94 -8.44
C LYS A 74 14.30 -16.75 -7.50
N SER A 75 13.86 -17.95 -7.13
CA SER A 75 14.70 -18.88 -6.38
C SER A 75 15.97 -19.24 -7.18
N GLY A 76 17.07 -19.46 -6.47
CA GLY A 76 18.39 -19.73 -7.06
C GLY A 76 19.20 -18.48 -7.43
N THR A 77 18.65 -17.27 -7.35
CA THR A 77 19.42 -16.03 -7.55
C THR A 77 20.39 -15.77 -6.39
N PRO A 78 21.61 -15.24 -6.63
CA PRO A 78 22.56 -14.89 -5.56
C PRO A 78 22.12 -13.66 -4.73
N LYS A 79 21.29 -12.79 -5.31
CA LYS A 79 20.87 -11.50 -4.73
C LYS A 79 19.46 -11.59 -4.13
N LYS A 80 19.15 -12.61 -3.34
CA LYS A 80 17.83 -12.73 -2.70
C LYS A 80 17.61 -11.56 -1.73
N GLN A 81 16.76 -10.61 -2.13
CA GLN A 81 16.29 -9.56 -1.25
C GLN A 81 14.95 -9.98 -0.63
N VAL A 82 13.97 -10.31 -1.47
CA VAL A 82 12.66 -10.79 -1.03
C VAL A 82 12.25 -12.00 -1.88
N THR A 83 11.98 -13.15 -1.27
CA THR A 83 11.43 -14.30 -1.99
C THR A 83 9.90 -14.22 -2.11
N TYR A 84 9.35 -14.94 -3.08
CA TYR A 84 7.90 -15.05 -3.29
C TYR A 84 7.12 -15.53 -2.04
N VAL A 85 7.69 -16.51 -1.33
CA VAL A 85 7.07 -17.15 -0.16
C VAL A 85 6.93 -16.11 0.96
N GLU A 86 8.03 -15.45 1.31
CA GLU A 86 8.08 -14.41 2.34
C GLU A 86 7.21 -13.21 1.98
N ALA A 87 7.28 -12.73 0.73
CA ALA A 87 6.46 -11.62 0.25
C ALA A 87 4.96 -11.86 0.44
N LEU A 88 4.51 -13.09 0.16
CA LEU A 88 3.13 -13.51 0.39
C LEU A 88 2.80 -13.68 1.87
N ASP A 89 3.70 -14.20 2.71
CA ASP A 89 3.43 -14.34 4.14
C ASP A 89 3.16 -12.99 4.79
N ILE A 90 4.04 -12.02 4.56
CA ILE A 90 3.84 -10.63 5.02
C ILE A 90 2.55 -10.03 4.43
N ALA A 91 2.27 -10.23 3.14
CA ALA A 91 1.01 -9.78 2.57
C ALA A 91 -0.20 -10.39 3.30
N HIS A 92 -0.20 -11.70 3.54
CA HIS A 92 -1.26 -12.39 4.27
C HIS A 92 -1.42 -11.85 5.71
N CYS A 93 -0.32 -11.62 6.42
CA CYS A 93 -0.32 -11.07 7.78
C CYS A 93 -0.97 -9.68 7.86
N HIS A 94 -0.89 -8.87 6.80
CA HIS A 94 -1.52 -7.54 6.72
C HIS A 94 -2.89 -7.51 6.00
N GLY A 95 -3.50 -8.66 5.70
CA GLY A 95 -4.81 -8.72 5.01
C GLY A 95 -4.74 -8.51 3.49
N TRP A 96 -3.53 -8.60 2.92
CA TRP A 96 -3.23 -8.50 1.49
C TRP A 96 -3.04 -9.86 0.83
N VAL A 97 -2.99 -9.87 -0.51
CA VAL A 97 -2.80 -11.06 -1.35
C VAL A 97 -2.04 -10.74 -2.64
N GLY A 98 -1.22 -11.69 -3.10
CA GLY A 98 -0.78 -11.76 -4.49
C GLY A 98 -1.93 -12.18 -5.41
N ARG A 99 -2.10 -11.51 -6.56
CA ARG A 99 -3.13 -11.85 -7.56
C ARG A 99 -2.62 -12.22 -8.94
N GLU A 100 -1.53 -11.60 -9.39
CA GLU A 100 -1.12 -11.62 -10.79
C GLU A 100 0.42 -11.60 -10.85
N ILE A 101 1.02 -12.47 -11.65
CA ILE A 101 2.45 -12.50 -11.92
C ILE A 101 2.67 -12.01 -13.36
N ARG A 102 3.67 -11.14 -13.55
CA ARG A 102 4.14 -10.72 -14.88
C ARG A 102 5.65 -10.94 -14.99
N PRO A 103 6.16 -11.30 -16.19
CA PRO A 103 7.60 -11.26 -16.44
C PRO A 103 8.14 -9.85 -16.21
N TYR A 104 9.43 -9.76 -15.88
CA TYR A 104 10.11 -8.48 -15.83
C TYR A 104 10.36 -7.96 -17.26
N TRP A 105 10.32 -6.64 -17.43
CA TRP A 105 10.23 -5.98 -18.74
C TRP A 105 11.55 -5.95 -19.55
N ASP A 106 12.71 -6.01 -18.90
CA ASP A 106 14.02 -5.76 -19.52
C ASP A 106 14.75 -7.06 -19.95
N GLY A 107 14.00 -8.14 -20.18
CA GLY A 107 14.57 -9.47 -20.48
C GLY A 107 15.28 -10.16 -19.31
N ASP A 108 15.47 -9.49 -18.17
CA ASP A 108 16.01 -10.08 -16.94
C ASP A 108 15.09 -11.20 -16.43
N THR A 109 15.51 -12.45 -16.65
CA THR A 109 14.78 -13.64 -16.22
C THR A 109 15.02 -13.98 -14.75
N SER A 110 15.89 -13.27 -14.02
CA SER A 110 16.19 -13.53 -12.62
C SER A 110 15.10 -13.05 -11.66
N CYS A 111 14.18 -12.19 -12.12
CA CYS A 111 13.11 -11.60 -11.31
C CYS A 111 11.75 -11.62 -12.03
N PHE A 112 10.71 -11.18 -11.34
CA PHE A 112 9.36 -11.00 -11.88
C PHE A 112 8.58 -9.95 -11.07
N TRP A 113 7.45 -9.50 -11.62
CA TRP A 113 6.53 -8.59 -10.95
C TRP A 113 5.34 -9.36 -10.37
N GLN A 114 5.07 -9.18 -9.08
CA GLN A 114 3.92 -9.73 -8.37
C GLN A 114 2.95 -8.61 -7.98
N LYS A 115 1.72 -8.66 -8.47
CA LYS A 115 0.67 -7.71 -8.06
C LYS A 115 0.17 -8.05 -6.67
N MET A 116 0.42 -7.17 -5.72
CA MET A 116 -0.11 -7.24 -4.35
C MET A 116 -1.33 -6.32 -4.25
N THR A 117 -2.41 -6.80 -3.64
CA THR A 117 -3.63 -6.03 -3.40
C THR A 117 -4.19 -6.38 -2.02
N PRO A 118 -4.90 -5.48 -1.33
CA PRO A 118 -5.69 -5.88 -0.18
C PRO A 118 -6.76 -6.92 -0.58
N ARG A 119 -7.24 -7.68 0.40
CA ARG A 119 -8.41 -8.52 0.18
C ARG A 119 -9.64 -7.66 -0.14
N ARG A 120 -10.48 -8.21 -1.02
CA ARG A 120 -11.80 -7.66 -1.30
C ARG A 120 -12.73 -8.19 -0.22
N LYS A 121 -13.52 -7.31 0.43
CA LYS A 121 -14.44 -7.66 1.54
C LYS A 121 -15.30 -8.92 1.32
N ARG A 122 -15.68 -9.20 0.07
CA ARG A 122 -16.48 -10.38 -0.35
C ARG A 122 -15.72 -11.33 -1.31
N GLY A 123 -14.40 -11.26 -1.34
CA GLY A 123 -13.56 -12.13 -2.18
C GLY A 123 -13.54 -13.58 -1.68
N PRO A 124 -13.41 -14.57 -2.58
CA PRO A 124 -13.28 -15.97 -2.20
C PRO A 124 -11.94 -16.22 -1.49
N TRP A 125 -11.93 -17.22 -0.61
CA TRP A 125 -10.72 -17.82 -0.08
C TRP A 125 -10.47 -19.15 -0.78
N SER A 126 -9.20 -19.45 -1.09
CA SER A 126 -8.77 -20.74 -1.63
C SER A 126 -8.25 -21.63 -0.50
N LYS A 127 -8.25 -22.95 -0.70
CA LYS A 127 -7.71 -23.91 0.29
C LYS A 127 -6.26 -23.60 0.68
N HIS A 128 -5.42 -23.24 -0.29
CA HIS A 128 -4.03 -22.83 -0.05
C HIS A 128 -3.95 -21.56 0.81
N SER A 129 -4.79 -20.57 0.53
CA SER A 129 -4.86 -19.31 1.27
C SER A 129 -5.32 -19.49 2.72
N ILE A 130 -6.23 -20.43 2.97
CA ILE A 130 -6.70 -20.76 4.32
C ILE A 130 -5.56 -21.41 5.11
N LYS A 131 -4.99 -22.51 4.57
CA LYS A 131 -3.85 -23.21 5.18
C LYS A 131 -2.68 -22.27 5.49
N ARG A 132 -2.37 -21.33 4.59
CA ARG A 132 -1.28 -20.36 4.81
C ARG A 132 -1.60 -19.37 5.93
N ALA A 133 -2.83 -18.87 6.02
CA ALA A 133 -3.26 -18.00 7.11
C ALA A 133 -3.29 -18.75 8.46
N GLU A 134 -3.73 -20.00 8.50
CA GLU A 134 -3.72 -20.86 9.69
C GLU A 134 -2.30 -21.04 10.23
N LEU A 135 -1.33 -21.37 9.38
CA LEU A 135 0.08 -21.48 9.75
C LEU A 135 0.68 -20.17 10.27
N LEU A 136 0.25 -19.01 9.75
CA LEU A 136 0.72 -17.70 10.21
C LEU A 136 0.11 -17.29 11.55
N VAL A 137 -1.13 -17.70 11.82
CA VAL A 137 -1.77 -17.56 13.15
C VAL A 137 -1.10 -18.47 14.17
N GLU A 138 -0.88 -19.75 13.83
CA GLU A 138 -0.21 -20.73 14.70
C GLU A 138 1.21 -20.27 15.10
N ARG A 139 1.93 -19.61 14.19
CA ARG A 139 3.27 -19.05 14.44
C ARG A 139 3.28 -17.70 15.17
N GLY A 140 2.11 -17.12 15.47
CA GLY A 140 2.01 -15.79 16.08
C GLY A 140 2.45 -14.63 15.19
N LEU A 141 2.51 -14.83 13.86
CA LEU A 141 2.95 -13.83 12.89
C LEU A 141 1.81 -12.98 12.30
N MET A 142 0.56 -13.37 12.54
CA MET A 142 -0.63 -12.69 12.01
C MET A 142 -0.84 -11.33 12.68
N THR A 143 -0.96 -10.25 11.90
CA THR A 143 -1.29 -8.91 12.45
C THR A 143 -2.81 -8.72 12.60
N PRO A 144 -3.27 -7.73 13.39
CA PRO A 144 -4.70 -7.43 13.51
C PRO A 144 -5.42 -7.19 12.17
N ALA A 145 -4.74 -6.63 11.18
CA ALA A 145 -5.32 -6.37 9.85
C ALA A 145 -5.59 -7.67 9.07
N GLY A 146 -4.66 -8.64 9.13
CA GLY A 146 -4.87 -9.97 8.56
C GLY A 146 -5.90 -10.79 9.34
N GLN A 147 -5.91 -10.68 10.67
CA GLN A 147 -6.88 -11.34 11.52
C GLN A 147 -8.32 -10.85 11.25
N ALA A 148 -8.53 -9.55 11.07
CA ALA A 148 -9.83 -8.99 10.70
C ALA A 148 -10.37 -9.56 9.37
N GLU A 149 -9.51 -9.81 8.38
CA GLU A 149 -9.91 -10.46 7.11
C GLU A 149 -10.21 -11.95 7.27
N ILE A 150 -9.55 -12.65 8.21
CA ILE A 150 -9.86 -14.04 8.60
C ILE A 150 -11.25 -14.09 9.26
N ASP A 151 -11.51 -13.22 10.23
CA ASP A 151 -12.75 -13.21 11.00
C ASP A 151 -13.95 -12.79 10.13
N ALA A 152 -13.77 -11.79 9.26
CA ALA A 152 -14.76 -11.42 8.25
C ALA A 152 -15.03 -12.53 7.22
N ALA A 153 -14.07 -13.46 6.99
CA ALA A 153 -14.25 -14.62 6.13
C ALA A 153 -14.99 -15.77 6.84
N LYS A 154 -14.71 -15.99 8.13
CA LYS A 154 -15.42 -16.95 8.99
C LYS A 154 -16.88 -16.53 9.19
N ALA A 155 -17.11 -15.29 9.65
CA ALA A 155 -18.45 -14.75 9.89
C ALA A 155 -19.34 -14.74 8.64
N GLY A 156 -18.74 -14.59 7.45
CA GLY A 156 -19.46 -14.65 6.19
C GLY A 156 -19.32 -15.98 5.43
N GLY A 157 -19.03 -17.10 6.10
CA GLY A 157 -19.04 -18.48 5.56
C GLY A 157 -17.94 -18.83 4.53
N ARG A 158 -17.22 -17.84 3.99
CA ARG A 158 -16.19 -17.99 2.94
C ARG A 158 -14.97 -18.80 3.39
N TRP A 159 -14.78 -18.95 4.70
CA TRP A 159 -13.75 -19.82 5.29
C TRP A 159 -14.12 -21.32 5.17
N ALA A 160 -15.37 -21.67 5.47
CA ALA A 160 -15.86 -23.04 5.45
C ALA A 160 -16.13 -23.57 4.02
N LEU A 161 -16.37 -22.66 3.06
CA LEU A 161 -16.61 -22.99 1.66
C LEU A 161 -15.55 -22.36 0.72
N PRO A 162 -14.33 -22.94 0.66
CA PRO A 162 -13.30 -22.47 -0.27
C PRO A 162 -13.80 -22.57 -1.70
N HIS A 163 -13.64 -21.50 -2.49
CA HIS A 163 -14.17 -21.35 -3.85
C HIS A 163 -15.70 -21.25 -4.01
N ALA A 164 -16.49 -21.09 -2.93
CA ALA A 164 -17.90 -20.67 -3.07
C ALA A 164 -18.01 -19.17 -3.44
N SER A 165 -17.69 -18.85 -4.70
CA SER A 165 -17.94 -17.53 -5.27
C SER A 165 -19.39 -17.42 -5.75
N ARG A 166 -20.18 -16.59 -5.05
CA ARG A 166 -21.52 -16.08 -5.43
C ARG A 166 -22.72 -17.01 -5.22
N ALA A 167 -23.17 -17.08 -3.97
CA ALA A 167 -24.55 -17.32 -3.55
C ALA A 167 -24.73 -16.66 -2.16
N THR A 168 -25.79 -15.94 -1.80
CA THR A 168 -26.94 -15.33 -2.52
C THR A 168 -27.03 -13.86 -2.07
N ARG A 169 -27.59 -12.95 -2.90
CA ARG A 169 -28.06 -11.65 -2.39
C ARG A 169 -29.51 -11.86 -1.96
N GLU A 170 -29.72 -12.40 -0.77
CA GLU A 170 -31.06 -12.37 -0.18
C GLU A 170 -31.41 -10.92 0.11
N HIS A 171 -32.36 -10.43 -0.68
CA HIS A 171 -32.96 -9.12 -0.53
C HIS A 171 -33.96 -9.23 0.62
N ARG A 172 -33.44 -9.12 1.85
CA ARG A 172 -34.29 -9.04 3.03
C ARG A 172 -34.95 -7.67 3.09
N ASP A 173 -36.11 -7.57 2.47
CA ASP A 173 -37.09 -6.51 2.73
C ASP A 173 -38.42 -7.20 3.08
N ASP A 174 -38.55 -7.56 4.36
CA ASP A 174 -39.74 -8.16 4.94
C ASP A 174 -40.84 -7.09 5.11
N ALA A 175 -41.95 -7.31 4.39
CA ALA A 175 -43.33 -6.85 4.63
C ALA A 175 -43.64 -5.61 5.52
N ALA A 176 -44.36 -4.63 4.95
CA ALA A 176 -45.60 -4.07 5.53
C ALA A 176 -46.33 -3.16 4.51
N GLY A 177 -47.62 -3.38 4.25
CA GLY A 177 -48.36 -2.58 3.26
C GLY A 177 -49.78 -3.06 2.94
N LEU A 178 -50.55 -3.45 3.95
CA LEU A 178 -51.94 -3.88 3.79
C LEU A 178 -52.84 -2.68 3.41
N SER A 179 -53.57 -2.75 2.29
CA SER A 179 -54.96 -2.28 2.22
C SER A 179 -55.69 -2.76 0.96
N ALA A 180 -56.91 -3.24 1.16
CA ALA A 180 -57.82 -3.66 0.09
C ALA A 180 -58.41 -2.45 -0.66
N ARG A 181 -58.82 -2.66 -1.92
CA ARG A 181 -59.89 -1.87 -2.55
C ARG A 181 -60.91 -2.80 -3.19
N THR A 182 -62.04 -2.95 -2.49
CA THR A 182 -63.23 -3.64 -2.99
C THR A 182 -64.09 -2.67 -3.79
N GLY A 183 -64.39 -3.01 -5.04
CA GLY A 183 -65.65 -2.67 -5.71
C GLY A 183 -65.79 -1.36 -6.50
N ARG A 184 -66.73 -1.44 -7.46
CA ARG A 184 -67.26 -0.44 -8.41
C ARG A 184 -66.33 -0.04 -9.56
N GLU A 185 -66.79 -0.01 -10.81
CA GLU A 185 -68.15 -0.25 -11.39
C GLU A 185 -68.05 -1.00 -12.72
#